data_AF-A0AAU5D7H2-F1
#
_entry.id   AF-A0AAU5D7H2-F1
#
_cell.length_a   1.000
_cell.length_b   1.000
_cell.length_c   1.000
_cell.angle_alpha   90.00
_cell.angle_beta   90.00
_cell.angle_gamma   90.00
#
_symmetry.space_group_name_H-M   'P 1'
#
loop_
_entity.id
_entity.type
_entity.pdbx_description
1 polymer ?
#
loop_
_entity_poly.entity_id
_entity_poly.type
_entity_poly.pdbx_seq_one_letter_code
_entity_poly.pdbx_strand_id
1 'polypeptide(L)'
;MPVSAPFPVAFNGSVDRFVVTMGNRIIVTTQNGGVFGHDINGNTVGLGFAFGGSKVAFNGAVDRFVATMGNRIMVFTQNGSVFGHDVSGNTIGNGFGFAGSKVAFNGAVDRFVATMGNRIMVFTQNGSVFGHDVSGNTIGNGFGFAGSKVAFNGAVDRFVVTMGNRIIVITQDGKVFGHDVDGNTIGPGFAFGGSKVAFNGSFDRFVITVGNRIIVTTQDGGVFAHDVNGNTIGPAFPMNFVLSHFTFASDISAANRNRTLDRHRFALTRFSACNNLSAQEKQKLHQAYDRAIHHTTNNEAGVNASATVGGSQLNVNFGVLFPQGDEEISQTLIHEMMHCAGFTHPKRRDAPAGQSCANPNPAVFDCPGDNGVYYGTPPLRAEFCIAGDQSDVLRRLRNKSADESCMIDEKGVATLHTTASP
;
A
#
# COMPACT_ATOMS: atom_id res chain seq x y z
N MET A 1 6.26 20.68 -14.87
CA MET A 1 5.57 19.46 -15.33
C MET A 1 5.56 18.48 -14.17
N PRO A 2 4.40 18.06 -13.60
CA PRO A 2 4.43 17.03 -12.58
C PRO A 2 4.31 15.66 -13.26
N VAL A 3 5.45 14.96 -13.31
CA VAL A 3 5.55 13.53 -13.58
C VAL A 3 5.29 12.86 -12.23
N SER A 4 4.14 12.22 -12.02
CA SER A 4 3.82 11.56 -10.75
C SER A 4 3.86 10.06 -10.90
N ALA A 5 4.84 9.44 -10.25
CA ALA A 5 4.98 8.00 -9.99
C ALA A 5 3.65 7.38 -9.45
N PRO A 6 3.42 6.07 -9.57
CA PRO A 6 2.29 5.41 -8.98
C PRO A 6 2.42 5.39 -7.46
N PHE A 7 1.35 5.85 -6.82
CA PHE A 7 1.23 5.98 -5.38
C PHE A 7 0.86 4.62 -4.79
N PRO A 8 1.46 4.10 -3.71
CA PRO A 8 0.94 2.92 -3.02
C PRO A 8 -0.43 3.20 -2.36
N VAL A 9 -1.35 2.22 -2.33
CA VAL A 9 -2.74 2.47 -1.89
C VAL A 9 -2.77 2.79 -0.41
N ALA A 10 -3.12 4.04 -0.06
CA ALA A 10 -3.34 4.44 1.33
C ALA A 10 -2.15 4.09 2.25
N PHE A 11 -0.92 4.18 1.74
CA PHE A 11 0.33 3.83 2.44
C PHE A 11 0.74 4.87 3.49
N ASN A 12 0.51 6.15 3.20
CA ASN A 12 1.08 7.21 4.00
C ASN A 12 0.11 7.63 5.10
N GLY A 13 0.32 7.13 6.33
CA GLY A 13 -0.49 7.44 7.51
C GLY A 13 -0.72 8.93 7.77
N SER A 14 0.30 9.75 7.49
CA SER A 14 0.30 11.19 7.74
C SER A 14 -0.17 12.02 6.55
N VAL A 15 -0.34 11.40 5.37
CA VAL A 15 -0.74 12.09 4.14
C VAL A 15 -2.08 11.61 3.62
N ASP A 16 -2.39 10.31 3.68
CA ASP A 16 -3.67 9.76 3.23
C ASP A 16 -4.74 9.97 4.30
N ARG A 17 -5.88 10.50 3.87
CA ARG A 17 -6.96 10.93 4.76
C ARG A 17 -8.19 10.04 4.66
N PHE A 18 -8.66 9.78 3.43
CA PHE A 18 -9.83 8.95 3.18
C PHE A 18 -9.58 7.98 2.03
N VAL A 19 -10.23 6.83 2.09
CA VAL A 19 -10.24 5.81 1.04
C VAL A 19 -11.68 5.41 0.77
N VAL A 20 -12.09 5.50 -0.49
CA VAL A 20 -13.43 5.18 -0.98
C VAL A 20 -13.34 4.44 -2.30
N THR A 21 -14.43 3.83 -2.75
CA THR A 21 -14.49 3.13 -4.04
C THR A 21 -15.44 3.80 -5.01
N MET A 22 -15.09 3.81 -6.30
CA MET A 22 -15.95 4.30 -7.36
C MET A 22 -15.93 3.30 -8.52
N GLY A 23 -17.00 2.51 -8.66
CA GLY A 23 -16.96 1.34 -9.54
C GLY A 23 -15.83 0.38 -9.13
N ASN A 24 -14.99 0.00 -10.09
CA ASN A 24 -13.82 -0.85 -9.85
C ASN A 24 -12.57 -0.06 -9.48
N ARG A 25 -12.69 1.12 -8.87
CA ARG A 25 -11.54 1.98 -8.57
C ARG A 25 -11.45 2.26 -7.08
N ILE A 26 -10.26 2.13 -6.51
CA ILE A 26 -9.92 2.67 -5.19
C ILE A 26 -9.53 4.13 -5.38
N ILE A 27 -10.13 5.03 -4.60
CA ILE A 27 -9.80 6.45 -4.58
C ILE A 27 -9.24 6.79 -3.22
N VAL A 28 -8.07 7.41 -3.20
CA VAL A 28 -7.38 7.88 -2.00
C VAL A 28 -7.32 9.40 -2.05
N THR A 29 -7.82 10.08 -1.02
CA THR A 29 -7.65 11.54 -0.87
C THR A 29 -6.61 11.83 0.20
N THR A 30 -5.75 12.81 -0.04
CA THR A 30 -4.72 13.21 0.91
C THR A 30 -5.12 14.41 1.75
N GLN A 31 -4.41 14.65 2.86
CA GLN A 31 -4.58 15.78 3.77
C GLN A 31 -4.49 17.13 3.05
N ASN A 32 -3.69 17.24 1.98
CA ASN A 32 -3.53 18.46 1.18
C ASN A 32 -4.48 18.54 -0.04
N GLY A 33 -5.38 17.57 -0.17
CA GLY A 33 -6.42 17.51 -1.20
C GLY A 33 -6.07 16.85 -2.50
N GLY A 34 -4.88 16.27 -2.62
CA GLY A 34 -4.54 15.41 -3.75
C GLY A 34 -5.48 14.21 -3.80
N VAL A 35 -5.80 13.75 -5.02
CA VAL A 35 -6.65 12.58 -5.23
C VAL A 35 -5.90 11.60 -6.12
N PHE A 36 -5.82 10.36 -5.67
CA PHE A 36 -5.15 9.27 -6.35
C PHE A 36 -6.10 8.12 -6.60
N GLY A 37 -5.91 7.43 -7.72
CA GLY A 37 -6.75 6.33 -8.15
C GLY A 37 -5.95 5.07 -8.39
N HIS A 38 -6.61 3.93 -8.15
CA HIS A 38 -6.14 2.61 -8.54
C HIS A 38 -7.27 1.82 -9.15
N ASP A 39 -7.09 1.38 -10.39
CA ASP A 39 -8.05 0.51 -11.07
C ASP A 39 -7.91 -0.94 -10.60
N ILE A 40 -9.02 -1.58 -10.28
CA ILE A 40 -9.08 -2.99 -9.90
C ILE A 40 -9.49 -3.80 -11.13
N ASN A 41 -8.63 -4.75 -11.50
CA ASN A 41 -8.86 -5.70 -12.58
C ASN A 41 -8.68 -7.12 -12.06
N GLY A 42 -9.79 -7.82 -11.81
CA GLY A 42 -9.74 -9.13 -11.15
C GLY A 42 -9.10 -9.02 -9.77
N ASN A 43 -8.05 -9.80 -9.50
CA ASN A 43 -7.34 -9.80 -8.20
C ASN A 43 -6.14 -8.85 -8.18
N THR A 44 -6.09 -7.88 -9.10
CA THR A 44 -4.97 -6.96 -9.26
C THR A 44 -5.43 -5.54 -8.97
N VAL A 45 -4.66 -4.84 -8.13
CA VAL A 45 -4.76 -3.39 -7.95
C VAL A 45 -3.75 -2.76 -8.89
N GLY A 46 -4.25 -2.00 -9.85
CA GLY A 46 -3.51 -1.26 -10.86
C GLY A 46 -2.54 -0.23 -10.28
N LEU A 47 -1.63 0.24 -11.13
CA LEU A 47 -0.72 1.32 -10.77
C LEU A 47 -1.51 2.54 -10.28
N GLY A 48 -0.98 3.19 -9.24
CA GLY A 48 -1.52 4.45 -8.77
C GLY A 48 -1.42 5.53 -9.85
N PHE A 49 -2.39 6.40 -9.94
CA PHE A 49 -2.31 7.59 -10.77
C PHE A 49 -2.91 8.78 -10.03
N ALA A 50 -2.38 9.98 -10.28
CA ALA A 50 -2.98 11.21 -9.81
C ALA A 50 -4.19 11.56 -10.67
N PHE A 51 -5.30 11.91 -10.04
CA PHE A 51 -6.36 12.58 -10.76
C PHE A 51 -5.94 14.02 -11.07
N GLY A 52 -6.26 14.47 -12.28
CA GLY A 52 -6.23 15.90 -12.60
C GLY A 52 -7.43 16.63 -11.98
N GLY A 53 -7.38 17.97 -12.01
CA GLY A 53 -8.52 18.82 -11.64
C GLY A 53 -8.52 19.28 -10.18
N SER A 54 -9.71 19.34 -9.58
CA SER A 54 -9.91 19.97 -8.27
C SER A 54 -9.38 19.12 -7.11
N LYS A 55 -8.92 19.81 -6.06
CA LYS A 55 -8.60 19.19 -4.77
C LYS A 55 -9.88 18.77 -4.04
N VAL A 56 -9.81 17.70 -3.26
CA VAL A 56 -10.95 17.14 -2.52
C VAL A 56 -10.61 16.94 -1.05
N ALA A 57 -11.55 17.26 -0.16
CA ALA A 57 -11.46 16.97 1.28
C ALA A 57 -10.14 17.42 1.95
N PHE A 58 -9.68 18.63 1.65
CA PHE A 58 -8.40 19.18 2.15
C PHE A 58 -8.54 20.09 3.37
N ASN A 59 -9.76 20.31 3.85
CA ASN A 59 -9.99 21.12 5.04
C ASN A 59 -10.00 20.19 6.27
N GLY A 60 -8.81 19.97 6.85
CA GLY A 60 -8.57 19.09 8.01
C GLY A 60 -9.55 19.29 9.17
N ALA A 61 -9.84 20.56 9.47
CA ALA A 61 -10.67 20.95 10.61
C ALA A 61 -12.17 20.92 10.32
N VAL A 62 -12.59 20.81 9.05
CA VAL A 62 -14.00 20.93 8.65
C VAL A 62 -14.52 19.66 8.00
N ASP A 63 -13.75 19.00 7.15
CA ASP A 63 -14.18 17.78 6.47
C ASP A 63 -14.14 16.60 7.45
N ARG A 64 -15.22 15.83 7.48
CA ARG A 64 -15.43 14.78 8.48
C ARG A 64 -15.51 13.40 7.86
N PHE A 65 -16.27 13.26 6.78
CA PHE A 65 -16.42 12.00 6.05
C PHE A 65 -16.26 12.23 4.55
N VAL A 66 -15.88 11.16 3.86
CA VAL A 66 -15.92 11.08 2.40
C VAL A 66 -16.61 9.78 2.00
N ALA A 67 -17.52 9.87 1.05
CA ALA A 67 -18.17 8.73 0.43
C ALA A 67 -18.33 8.96 -1.07
N THR A 68 -18.77 7.95 -1.80
CA THR A 68 -18.99 8.02 -3.25
C THR A 68 -20.43 7.68 -3.59
N MET A 69 -20.98 8.33 -4.61
CA MET A 69 -22.31 8.04 -5.12
C MET A 69 -22.29 8.11 -6.63
N GLY A 70 -22.43 6.95 -7.29
CA GLY A 70 -22.19 6.86 -8.73
C GLY A 70 -20.76 7.31 -9.07
N ASN A 71 -20.63 8.28 -9.98
CA ASN A 71 -19.35 8.87 -10.37
C ASN A 71 -18.96 10.11 -9.55
N ARG A 72 -19.53 10.30 -8.36
CA ARG A 72 -19.31 11.49 -7.54
C ARG A 72 -18.57 11.17 -6.25
N ILE A 73 -17.63 12.03 -5.88
CA ILE A 73 -17.03 12.05 -4.54
C ILE A 73 -17.80 13.07 -3.71
N MET A 74 -18.27 12.67 -2.54
CA MET A 74 -19.03 13.51 -1.60
C MET A 74 -18.20 13.75 -0.34
N VAL A 75 -18.08 15.02 0.06
CA VAL A 75 -17.36 15.45 1.26
C VAL A 75 -18.38 16.01 2.25
N PHE A 76 -18.44 15.41 3.43
CA PHE A 76 -19.36 15.79 4.51
C PHE A 76 -18.61 16.58 5.56
N THR A 77 -19.08 17.77 5.88
CA THR A 77 -18.43 18.65 6.85
C THR A 77 -18.99 18.48 8.25
N GLN A 78 -18.24 18.93 9.25
CA GLN A 78 -18.66 18.91 10.66
C GLN A 78 -19.96 19.70 10.92
N ASN A 79 -20.25 20.74 10.13
CA ASN A 79 -21.48 21.54 10.26
C ASN A 79 -22.65 21.01 9.40
N GLY A 80 -22.44 19.89 8.72
CA GLY A 80 -23.44 19.16 7.93
C GLY A 80 -23.63 19.59 6.49
N SER A 81 -22.86 20.55 6.01
CA SER A 81 -22.81 20.82 4.58
C SER A 81 -22.21 19.63 3.84
N VAL A 82 -22.66 19.42 2.61
CA VAL A 82 -22.13 18.37 1.74
C VAL A 82 -21.66 19.02 0.45
N PHE A 83 -20.43 18.70 0.06
CA PHE A 83 -19.84 19.13 -1.20
C PHE A 83 -19.66 17.92 -2.12
N GLY A 84 -19.80 18.13 -3.41
CA GLY A 84 -19.65 17.11 -4.44
C GLY A 84 -18.56 17.50 -5.44
N HIS A 85 -17.90 16.47 -5.97
CA HIS A 85 -17.10 16.56 -7.18
C HIS A 85 -17.52 15.44 -8.11
N ASP A 86 -17.94 15.82 -9.32
CA ASP A 86 -18.19 14.83 -10.38
C ASP A 86 -16.85 14.37 -10.94
N VAL A 87 -16.72 13.06 -11.14
CA VAL A 87 -15.52 12.44 -11.71
C VAL A 87 -15.83 11.99 -13.13
N SER A 88 -14.96 12.39 -14.06
CA SER A 88 -15.00 11.98 -15.46
C SER A 88 -13.61 11.48 -15.87
N GLY A 89 -13.51 10.19 -16.18
CA GLY A 89 -12.23 9.53 -16.43
C GLY A 89 -11.28 9.67 -15.23
N ASN A 90 -10.13 10.31 -15.45
CA ASN A 90 -9.11 10.57 -14.42
C ASN A 90 -9.07 12.05 -14.01
N THR A 91 -10.20 12.77 -14.14
CA THR A 91 -10.32 14.19 -13.80
C THR A 91 -11.41 14.41 -12.74
N ILE A 92 -11.05 15.11 -11.67
CA ILE A 92 -11.98 15.63 -10.67
C ILE A 92 -12.53 16.97 -11.14
N GLY A 93 -13.85 17.04 -11.33
CA GLY A 93 -14.55 18.27 -11.66
C GLY A 93 -14.52 19.32 -10.55
N ASN A 94 -15.00 20.51 -10.87
CA ASN A 94 -15.13 21.60 -9.91
C ASN A 94 -16.02 21.19 -8.73
N GLY A 95 -15.65 21.64 -7.54
CA GLY A 95 -16.46 21.43 -6.34
C GLY A 95 -17.76 22.21 -6.41
N PHE A 96 -18.85 21.59 -5.96
CA PHE A 96 -20.15 22.25 -5.80
C PHE A 96 -20.77 21.87 -4.44
N GLY A 97 -21.61 22.75 -3.90
CA GLY A 97 -22.41 22.44 -2.72
C GLY A 97 -23.68 21.70 -3.08
N PHE A 98 -24.06 20.70 -2.30
CA PHE A 98 -25.40 20.15 -2.36
C PHE A 98 -26.39 21.10 -1.67
N ALA A 99 -27.55 21.29 -2.30
CA ALA A 99 -28.68 21.95 -1.68
C ALA A 99 -29.46 20.99 -0.77
N GLY A 100 -30.32 21.53 0.08
CA GLY A 100 -31.25 20.74 0.90
C GLY A 100 -30.74 20.47 2.32
N SER A 101 -31.03 19.27 2.83
CA SER A 101 -30.80 18.95 4.24
C SER A 101 -29.32 18.83 4.60
N LYS A 102 -28.98 19.26 5.83
CA LYS A 102 -27.69 18.97 6.44
C LYS A 102 -27.57 17.50 6.83
N VAL A 103 -26.36 16.95 6.75
CA VAL A 103 -26.08 15.52 6.96
C VAL A 103 -24.95 15.33 7.94
N ALA A 104 -25.07 14.38 8.86
CA ALA A 104 -23.99 13.92 9.74
C ALA A 104 -23.27 15.04 10.55
N PHE A 105 -24.03 16.05 11.00
CA PHE A 105 -23.50 17.22 11.72
C PHE A 105 -23.47 17.07 13.25
N ASN A 106 -23.98 15.97 13.78
CA ASN A 106 -23.93 15.71 15.21
C ASN A 106 -22.62 14.99 15.55
N GLY A 107 -21.55 15.78 15.74
CA GLY A 107 -20.17 15.30 15.98
C GLY A 107 -20.04 14.24 17.08
N ALA A 108 -20.83 14.38 18.15
CA ALA A 108 -20.80 13.49 19.31
C ALA A 108 -21.68 12.23 19.15
N VAL A 109 -22.55 12.17 18.13
CA VAL A 109 -23.53 11.08 17.96
C VAL A 109 -23.33 10.34 16.66
N ASP A 110 -23.13 11.04 15.54
CA ASP A 110 -22.90 10.41 14.25
C ASP A 110 -21.52 9.76 14.25
N ARG A 111 -21.42 8.58 13.66
CA ARG A 111 -20.22 7.75 13.78
C ARG A 111 -19.66 7.33 12.42
N PHE A 112 -20.54 6.88 11.53
CA PHE A 112 -20.16 6.48 10.19
C PHE A 112 -21.11 7.12 9.17
N VAL A 113 -20.58 7.31 7.96
CA VAL A 113 -21.37 7.68 6.79
C VAL A 113 -21.04 6.70 5.68
N ALA A 114 -22.06 6.16 5.04
CA ALA A 114 -21.93 5.33 3.84
C ALA A 114 -23.03 5.69 2.84
N THR A 115 -22.92 5.18 1.62
CA THR A 115 -23.92 5.38 0.57
C THR A 115 -24.47 4.03 0.11
N MET A 116 -25.75 4.01 -0.27
CA MET A 116 -26.42 2.83 -0.82
C MET A 116 -27.31 3.28 -1.97
N GLY A 117 -26.90 2.99 -3.21
CA GLY A 117 -27.56 3.56 -4.39
C GLY A 117 -27.49 5.09 -4.37
N ASN A 118 -28.65 5.75 -4.46
CA ASN A 118 -28.78 7.22 -4.36
C ASN A 118 -29.04 7.73 -2.93
N ARG A 119 -28.82 6.89 -1.91
CA ARG A 119 -29.09 7.21 -0.51
C ARG A 119 -27.82 7.42 0.28
N ILE A 120 -27.80 8.46 1.11
CA ILE A 120 -26.80 8.65 2.15
C ILE A 120 -27.32 8.02 3.44
N MET A 121 -26.48 7.28 4.14
CA MET A 121 -26.79 6.64 5.42
C MET A 121 -25.86 7.17 6.50
N VAL A 122 -26.43 7.64 7.61
CA VAL A 122 -25.71 8.12 8.79
C VAL A 122 -25.97 7.16 9.94
N PHE A 123 -24.91 6.55 10.47
CA PHE A 123 -24.97 5.59 11.57
C PHE A 123 -24.56 6.30 12.86
N THR A 124 -25.40 6.23 13.88
CA THR A 124 -25.15 6.87 15.17
C THR A 124 -24.51 5.91 16.16
N GLN A 125 -23.87 6.46 17.20
CA GLN A 125 -23.24 5.69 18.28
C GLN A 125 -24.23 4.78 19.02
N ASN A 126 -25.51 5.14 19.10
CA ASN A 126 -26.55 4.35 19.77
C ASN A 126 -27.25 3.33 18.83
N GLY A 127 -26.79 3.26 17.57
CA GLY A 127 -27.23 2.30 16.57
C GLY A 127 -28.40 2.68 15.70
N SER A 128 -28.97 3.86 15.90
CA SER A 128 -29.95 4.39 14.95
C SER A 128 -29.29 4.68 13.61
N VAL A 129 -30.06 4.52 12.53
CA VAL A 129 -29.60 4.84 11.18
C VAL A 129 -30.56 5.86 10.57
N PHE A 130 -30.01 6.94 10.04
CA PHE A 130 -30.76 7.97 9.33
C PHE A 130 -30.40 7.96 7.85
N GLY A 131 -31.38 8.22 7.00
CA GLY A 131 -31.25 8.24 5.56
C GLY A 131 -31.56 9.62 4.98
N HIS A 132 -30.91 9.93 3.87
CA HIS A 132 -31.30 11.01 2.97
C HIS A 132 -31.27 10.50 1.54
N ASP A 133 -32.36 10.68 0.81
CA ASP A 133 -32.39 10.39 -0.62
C ASP A 133 -31.81 11.58 -1.40
N VAL A 134 -30.95 11.28 -2.37
CA VAL A 134 -30.31 12.30 -3.22
C VAL A 134 -30.95 12.28 -4.59
N SER A 135 -31.32 13.47 -5.08
CA SER A 135 -31.79 13.70 -6.44
C SER A 135 -31.02 14.85 -7.07
N GLY A 136 -30.24 14.54 -8.11
CA GLY A 136 -29.30 15.49 -8.71
C GLY A 136 -28.31 16.04 -7.69
N ASN A 137 -28.33 17.35 -7.47
CA ASN A 137 -27.49 18.05 -6.48
C ASN A 137 -28.28 18.49 -5.24
N THR A 138 -29.42 17.84 -4.95
CA THR A 138 -30.26 18.13 -3.80
C THR A 138 -30.35 16.93 -2.87
N ILE A 139 -30.10 17.16 -1.59
CA ILE A 139 -30.26 16.19 -0.51
C ILE A 139 -31.66 16.37 0.08
N GLY A 140 -32.48 15.31 -0.01
CA GLY A 140 -33.82 15.27 0.52
C GLY A 140 -33.87 15.35 2.05
N ASN A 141 -35.10 15.43 2.57
CA ASN A 141 -35.34 15.43 4.01
C ASN A 141 -34.78 14.16 4.67
N GLY A 142 -34.24 14.32 5.87
CA GLY A 142 -33.78 13.19 6.66
C GLY A 142 -34.94 12.34 7.15
N PHE A 143 -34.76 11.03 7.16
CA PHE A 143 -35.69 10.08 7.76
C PHE A 143 -34.94 9.04 8.61
N GLY A 144 -35.60 8.49 9.62
CA GLY A 144 -35.06 7.37 10.38
C GLY A 144 -35.37 6.06 9.66
N PHE A 145 -34.40 5.15 9.62
CA PHE A 145 -34.68 3.77 9.27
C PHE A 145 -35.41 3.07 10.41
N ALA A 146 -36.44 2.30 10.06
CA ALA A 146 -37.08 1.37 10.98
C ALA A 146 -36.27 0.08 11.12
N GLY A 147 -36.59 -0.74 12.12
CA GLY A 147 -36.01 -2.07 12.31
C GLY A 147 -34.77 -2.08 13.22
N SER A 148 -33.79 -2.91 12.87
CA SER A 148 -32.66 -3.22 13.75
C SER A 148 -31.66 -2.06 13.87
N LYS A 149 -31.06 -1.95 15.06
CA LYS A 149 -29.91 -1.09 15.30
C LYS A 149 -28.64 -1.66 14.67
N VAL A 150 -27.74 -0.77 14.26
CA VAL A 150 -26.50 -1.13 13.53
C VAL A 150 -25.27 -0.46 14.17
N ALA A 151 -24.17 -1.19 14.29
CA ALA A 151 -22.85 -0.65 14.68
C ALA A 151 -22.81 0.15 16.01
N PHE A 152 -23.56 -0.31 17.01
CA PHE A 152 -23.73 0.35 18.32
C PHE A 152 -22.86 -0.19 19.45
N ASN A 153 -21.92 -1.10 19.17
CA ASN A 153 -21.05 -1.70 20.18
C ASN A 153 -19.84 -0.83 20.54
N GLY A 154 -19.99 0.51 20.47
CA GLY A 154 -18.93 1.47 20.79
C GLY A 154 -17.61 1.12 20.10
N ALA A 155 -16.50 1.12 20.85
CA ALA A 155 -15.17 0.84 20.33
C ALA A 155 -15.03 -0.53 19.63
N VAL A 156 -15.92 -1.51 19.84
CA VAL A 156 -15.82 -2.85 19.25
C VAL A 156 -16.10 -2.82 17.75
N ASP A 157 -17.14 -2.13 17.29
CA ASP A 157 -17.39 -2.01 15.86
C ASP A 157 -16.35 -1.07 15.27
N ARG A 158 -15.77 -1.42 14.12
CA ARG A 158 -14.61 -0.72 13.59
C ARG A 158 -14.90 -0.07 12.24
N PHE A 159 -15.51 -0.83 11.34
CA PHE A 159 -15.83 -0.37 10.00
C PHE A 159 -17.30 -0.63 9.69
N VAL A 160 -17.90 0.29 8.92
CA VAL A 160 -19.21 0.12 8.32
C VAL A 160 -19.07 0.40 6.83
N VAL A 161 -19.46 -0.58 6.00
CA VAL A 161 -19.47 -0.49 4.54
C VAL A 161 -20.79 -1.02 4.00
N THR A 162 -21.09 -0.71 2.74
CA THR A 162 -22.30 -1.17 2.06
C THR A 162 -21.94 -2.05 0.86
N MET A 163 -22.72 -3.11 0.64
CA MET A 163 -22.55 -4.03 -0.49
C MET A 163 -23.92 -4.38 -1.05
N GLY A 164 -24.26 -3.85 -2.22
CA GLY A 164 -25.63 -3.93 -2.73
C GLY A 164 -26.62 -3.27 -1.75
N ASN A 165 -27.66 -3.99 -1.34
CA ASN A 165 -28.64 -3.57 -0.34
C ASN A 165 -28.26 -3.97 1.10
N ARG A 166 -27.01 -4.37 1.35
CA ARG A 166 -26.57 -4.83 2.66
C ARG A 166 -25.67 -3.82 3.35
N ILE A 167 -25.89 -3.65 4.64
CA ILE A 167 -24.95 -2.97 5.55
C ILE A 167 -24.06 -4.04 6.17
N ILE A 168 -22.75 -3.82 6.14
CA ILE A 168 -21.75 -4.72 6.71
C ILE A 168 -21.01 -3.99 7.82
N VAL A 169 -20.97 -4.61 9.01
CA VAL A 169 -20.24 -4.12 10.18
C VAL A 169 -19.09 -5.08 10.47
N ILE A 170 -17.88 -4.54 10.60
CA ILE A 170 -16.68 -5.32 10.93
C ILE A 170 -16.17 -4.86 12.28
N THR A 171 -15.99 -5.79 13.20
CA THR A 171 -15.49 -5.52 14.56
C THR A 171 -13.96 -5.45 14.61
N GLN A 172 -13.40 -4.92 15.70
CA GLN A 172 -11.96 -4.88 15.92
C GLN A 172 -11.29 -6.27 15.90
N ASP A 173 -11.99 -7.32 16.36
CA ASP A 173 -11.51 -8.70 16.31
C ASP A 173 -11.81 -9.42 14.98
N GLY A 174 -12.33 -8.67 14.01
CA GLY A 174 -12.60 -9.05 12.62
C GLY A 174 -13.83 -9.89 12.37
N LYS A 175 -14.74 -10.01 13.33
CA LYS A 175 -16.05 -10.61 13.06
C LYS A 175 -16.85 -9.69 12.16
N VAL A 176 -17.63 -10.30 11.27
CA VAL A 176 -18.40 -9.58 10.26
C VAL A 176 -19.88 -9.85 10.48
N PHE A 177 -20.66 -8.79 10.60
CA PHE A 177 -22.11 -8.82 10.76
C PHE A 177 -22.78 -8.10 9.59
N GLY A 178 -23.97 -8.56 9.23
CA GLY A 178 -24.75 -8.02 8.13
C GLY A 178 -26.16 -7.64 8.56
N HIS A 179 -26.71 -6.65 7.86
CA HIS A 179 -28.13 -6.34 7.86
C HIS A 179 -28.57 -6.13 6.41
N ASP A 180 -29.62 -6.83 5.99
CA ASP A 180 -30.25 -6.56 4.70
C ASP A 180 -31.20 -5.37 4.85
N VAL A 181 -31.20 -4.47 3.87
CA VAL A 181 -32.06 -3.29 3.82
C VAL A 181 -33.15 -3.52 2.78
N ASP A 182 -34.39 -3.29 3.19
CA ASP A 182 -35.57 -3.28 2.33
C ASP A 182 -36.34 -1.97 2.50
N GLY A 183 -36.34 -1.14 1.45
CA GLY A 183 -36.84 0.22 1.51
C GLY A 183 -36.19 1.04 2.64
N ASN A 184 -37.00 1.45 3.62
CA ASN A 184 -36.56 2.21 4.79
C ASN A 184 -36.50 1.36 6.08
N THR A 185 -36.43 0.03 5.93
CA THR A 185 -36.37 -0.92 7.05
C THR A 185 -35.06 -1.69 7.02
N ILE A 186 -34.38 -1.73 8.16
CA ILE A 186 -33.18 -2.53 8.38
C ILE A 186 -33.59 -3.86 9.02
N GLY A 187 -33.31 -4.95 8.31
CA GLY A 187 -33.60 -6.30 8.76
C GLY A 187 -32.82 -6.72 10.00
N PRO A 188 -33.14 -7.90 10.57
CA PRO A 188 -32.39 -8.49 11.67
C PRO A 188 -30.89 -8.59 11.36
N GLY A 189 -30.06 -8.37 12.38
CA GLY A 189 -28.62 -8.60 12.27
C GLY A 189 -28.30 -10.09 12.17
N PHE A 190 -27.35 -10.45 11.32
CA PHE A 190 -26.81 -11.80 11.23
C PHE A 190 -25.28 -11.78 11.23
N ALA A 191 -24.66 -12.84 11.73
CA ALA A 191 -23.22 -13.03 11.59
C ALA A 191 -22.92 -13.65 10.23
N PHE A 192 -21.90 -13.15 9.54
CA PHE A 192 -21.34 -13.88 8.42
C PHE A 192 -20.53 -15.08 8.94
N GLY A 193 -20.64 -16.20 8.23
CA GLY A 193 -19.70 -17.31 8.39
C GLY A 193 -18.38 -17.03 7.69
N GLY A 194 -17.38 -17.89 7.91
CA GLY A 194 -16.11 -17.86 7.21
C GLY A 194 -15.03 -17.00 7.88
N SER A 195 -14.22 -16.33 7.07
CA SER A 195 -12.98 -15.67 7.54
C SER A 195 -13.24 -14.36 8.27
N LYS A 196 -12.36 -14.05 9.22
CA LYS A 196 -12.28 -12.72 9.82
C LYS A 196 -11.71 -11.70 8.84
N VAL A 197 -12.10 -10.43 9.00
CA VAL A 197 -11.69 -9.32 8.14
C VAL A 197 -11.08 -8.19 8.97
N ALA A 198 -10.00 -7.58 8.49
CA ALA A 198 -9.42 -6.35 9.04
C ALA A 198 -9.15 -6.37 10.57
N PHE A 199 -8.59 -7.47 11.09
CA PHE A 199 -8.35 -7.72 12.51
C PHE A 199 -6.90 -7.49 12.98
N ASN A 200 -6.02 -6.96 12.14
CA ASN A 200 -4.61 -6.69 12.49
C ASN A 200 -4.43 -5.37 13.26
N GLY A 201 -5.43 -4.96 14.05
CA GLY A 201 -5.41 -3.69 14.77
C GLY A 201 -5.17 -2.51 13.83
N SER A 202 -4.36 -1.54 14.26
CA SER A 202 -4.10 -0.32 13.47
C SER A 202 -3.43 -0.57 12.11
N PHE A 203 -2.82 -1.73 11.90
CA PHE A 203 -2.16 -2.07 10.63
C PHE A 203 -3.14 -2.13 9.46
N ASP A 204 -4.33 -2.71 9.64
CA ASP A 204 -5.40 -2.57 8.65
C ASP A 204 -5.96 -1.14 8.76
N ARG A 205 -5.97 -0.37 7.68
CA ARG A 205 -6.34 1.06 7.73
C ARG A 205 -7.78 1.31 7.34
N PHE A 206 -8.16 0.86 6.16
CA PHE A 206 -9.47 1.14 5.58
C PHE A 206 -10.10 -0.14 5.06
N VAL A 207 -11.43 -0.17 5.11
CA VAL A 207 -12.22 -1.21 4.47
C VAL A 207 -13.18 -0.55 3.49
N ILE A 208 -13.19 -1.08 2.27
CA ILE A 208 -14.03 -0.63 1.16
C ILE A 208 -14.63 -1.86 0.46
N THR A 209 -15.62 -1.64 -0.39
CA THR A 209 -16.30 -2.69 -1.15
C THR A 209 -16.24 -2.44 -2.65
N VAL A 210 -16.04 -3.51 -3.42
CA VAL A 210 -16.09 -3.50 -4.89
C VAL A 210 -16.80 -4.77 -5.35
N GLY A 211 -17.95 -4.60 -6.01
CA GLY A 211 -18.81 -5.74 -6.35
C GLY A 211 -19.19 -6.53 -5.09
N ASN A 212 -18.90 -7.84 -5.11
CA ASN A 212 -19.12 -8.75 -3.98
C ASN A 212 -17.87 -8.93 -3.09
N ARG A 213 -16.91 -8.01 -3.13
CA ARG A 213 -15.67 -8.11 -2.35
C ARG A 213 -15.61 -7.10 -1.24
N ILE A 214 -15.06 -7.55 -0.11
CA ILE A 214 -14.54 -6.67 0.93
C ILE A 214 -13.05 -6.54 0.70
N ILE A 215 -12.58 -5.32 0.54
CA ILE A 215 -11.17 -5.00 0.30
C ILE A 215 -10.64 -4.24 1.51
N VAL A 216 -9.47 -4.66 1.99
CA VAL A 216 -8.77 -4.06 3.12
C VAL A 216 -7.47 -3.47 2.61
N THR A 217 -7.20 -2.22 2.97
CA THR A 217 -5.90 -1.57 2.74
C THR A 217 -5.12 -1.52 4.05
N THR A 218 -3.80 -1.66 3.97
CA THR A 218 -2.92 -1.74 5.14
C THR A 218 -2.03 -0.50 5.27
N GLN A 219 -1.44 -0.30 6.44
CA GLN A 219 -0.53 0.81 6.73
C GLN A 219 0.71 0.82 5.85
N ASP A 220 1.08 -0.34 5.35
CA ASP A 220 2.21 -0.53 4.47
C ASP A 220 1.80 -0.53 2.99
N GLY A 221 0.59 -0.04 2.67
CA GLY A 221 0.10 0.12 1.30
C GLY A 221 -0.28 -1.18 0.59
N GLY A 222 -0.22 -2.31 1.30
CA GLY A 222 -0.77 -3.57 0.87
C GLY A 222 -2.29 -3.51 0.72
N VAL A 223 -2.81 -4.39 -0.12
CA VAL A 223 -4.24 -4.57 -0.31
C VAL A 223 -4.53 -6.07 -0.34
N PHE A 224 -5.51 -6.50 0.44
CA PHE A 224 -6.04 -7.85 0.37
C PHE A 224 -7.56 -7.80 0.32
N ALA A 225 -8.17 -8.88 -0.16
CA ALA A 225 -9.60 -8.95 -0.33
C ALA A 225 -10.16 -10.28 0.17
N HIS A 226 -11.46 -10.26 0.38
CA HIS A 226 -12.29 -11.43 0.61
C HIS A 226 -13.43 -11.41 -0.40
N ASP A 227 -13.68 -12.54 -1.04
CA ASP A 227 -14.91 -12.73 -1.80
C ASP A 227 -16.06 -13.02 -0.82
N VAL A 228 -17.20 -12.36 -1.03
CA VAL A 228 -18.42 -12.61 -0.27
C VAL A 228 -19.35 -13.46 -1.13
N ASN A 229 -19.77 -14.61 -0.59
CA ASN A 229 -20.76 -15.49 -1.22
C ASN A 229 -21.92 -15.73 -0.25
N GLY A 230 -23.08 -15.13 -0.56
CA GLY A 230 -24.22 -15.10 0.35
C GLY A 230 -23.84 -14.48 1.69
N ASN A 231 -23.94 -15.27 2.76
CA ASN A 231 -23.58 -14.85 4.13
C ASN A 231 -22.24 -15.46 4.59
N THR A 232 -21.34 -15.79 3.66
CA THR A 232 -20.02 -16.35 3.96
C THR A 232 -18.91 -15.45 3.42
N ILE A 233 -17.93 -15.14 4.26
CA ILE A 233 -16.68 -14.46 3.88
C ILE A 233 -15.64 -15.51 3.50
N GLY A 234 -15.18 -15.46 2.25
CA GLY A 234 -14.12 -16.32 1.75
C GLY A 234 -12.77 -16.07 2.44
N PRO A 235 -11.77 -16.94 2.21
CA PRO A 235 -10.41 -16.71 2.69
C PRO A 235 -9.85 -15.38 2.20
N ALA A 236 -9.01 -14.75 3.02
CA ALA A 236 -8.24 -13.59 2.60
C ALA A 236 -7.30 -13.99 1.46
N PHE A 237 -7.22 -13.16 0.42
CA PHE A 237 -6.20 -13.28 -0.60
C PHE A 237 -5.56 -11.91 -0.88
N PRO A 238 -4.23 -11.86 -1.09
CA PRO A 238 -3.58 -10.62 -1.46
C PRO A 238 -4.11 -10.15 -2.82
N MET A 239 -4.42 -8.87 -2.92
CA MET A 239 -4.61 -8.25 -4.22
C MET A 239 -3.23 -7.85 -4.74
N ASN A 240 -2.87 -8.33 -5.93
CA ASN A 240 -1.57 -8.08 -6.51
C ASN A 240 -1.43 -6.56 -6.76
N PHE A 241 -0.56 -5.89 -5.98
CA PHE A 241 -0.03 -4.59 -6.35
C PHE A 241 0.91 -4.79 -7.54
N VAL A 242 0.77 -3.97 -8.58
CA VAL A 242 1.37 -4.22 -9.90
C VAL A 242 2.90 -4.21 -9.84
N LEU A 243 3.49 -5.38 -9.66
CA LEU A 243 4.70 -5.81 -10.36
C LEU A 243 4.30 -6.64 -11.59
N SER A 244 3.11 -6.41 -12.19
CA SER A 244 2.67 -7.22 -13.35
C SER A 244 3.51 -6.96 -14.60
N HIS A 245 4.22 -5.84 -14.63
CA HIS A 245 5.25 -5.52 -15.61
C HIS A 245 6.60 -6.17 -15.29
N PHE A 246 6.76 -6.80 -14.12
CA PHE A 246 7.89 -7.67 -13.86
C PHE A 246 7.66 -8.98 -14.59
N THR A 247 8.59 -9.29 -15.48
CA THR A 247 8.58 -10.52 -16.27
C THR A 247 9.71 -11.42 -15.78
N PHE A 248 9.61 -12.72 -16.05
CA PHE A 248 10.56 -13.71 -15.60
C PHE A 248 10.95 -14.58 -16.79
N ALA A 249 12.23 -14.91 -16.88
CA ALA A 249 12.71 -15.91 -17.82
C ALA A 249 12.02 -17.27 -17.56
N SER A 250 11.82 -18.05 -18.62
CA SER A 250 10.99 -19.26 -18.58
C SER A 250 11.57 -20.40 -17.73
N ASP A 251 12.86 -20.33 -17.41
CA ASP A 251 13.58 -21.27 -16.56
C ASP A 251 13.34 -21.01 -15.06
N ILE A 252 12.77 -19.86 -14.68
CA ILE A 252 12.49 -19.53 -13.27
C ILE A 252 11.21 -20.25 -12.82
N SER A 253 11.33 -21.09 -11.79
CA SER A 253 10.20 -21.83 -11.22
C SER A 253 9.12 -20.90 -10.66
N ALA A 254 7.87 -21.36 -10.66
CA ALA A 254 6.75 -20.60 -10.10
C ALA A 254 6.96 -20.24 -8.61
N ALA A 255 7.57 -21.15 -7.83
CA ALA A 255 7.90 -20.91 -6.44
C ALA A 255 8.93 -19.78 -6.29
N ASN A 256 10.00 -19.80 -7.09
CA ASN A 256 11.02 -18.76 -7.07
C ASN A 256 10.46 -17.42 -7.52
N ARG A 257 9.69 -17.39 -8.61
CA ARG A 257 8.99 -16.21 -9.09
C ARG A 257 8.10 -15.58 -8.02
N ASN A 258 7.25 -16.39 -7.37
CA ASN A 258 6.34 -15.90 -6.34
C ASN A 258 7.10 -15.33 -5.14
N ARG A 259 8.17 -16.01 -4.72
CA ARG A 259 9.01 -15.52 -3.61
C ARG A 259 9.74 -14.23 -3.99
N THR A 260 10.31 -14.11 -5.20
CA THR A 260 10.92 -12.84 -5.66
C THR A 260 9.91 -11.68 -5.65
N LEU A 261 8.72 -11.89 -6.20
CA LEU A 261 7.66 -10.87 -6.21
C LEU A 261 7.24 -10.46 -4.80
N ASP A 262 7.09 -11.43 -3.90
CA ASP A 262 6.78 -11.20 -2.51
C ASP A 262 7.88 -10.40 -1.79
N ARG A 263 9.15 -10.70 -2.03
CA ARG A 263 10.28 -9.98 -1.45
C ARG A 263 10.47 -8.57 -2.03
N HIS A 264 10.13 -8.34 -3.30
CA HIS A 264 10.04 -6.98 -3.86
C HIS A 264 8.90 -6.16 -3.24
N ARG A 265 7.74 -6.76 -3.01
CA ARG A 265 6.63 -6.09 -2.33
C ARG A 265 7.07 -5.67 -0.93
N PHE A 266 7.71 -6.56 -0.18
CA PHE A 266 8.28 -6.24 1.12
C PHE A 266 9.29 -5.09 1.05
N ALA A 267 10.20 -5.09 0.07
CA ALA A 267 11.14 -3.99 -0.12
C ALA A 267 10.43 -2.65 -0.39
N LEU A 268 9.43 -2.64 -1.29
CA LEU A 268 8.61 -1.48 -1.64
C LEU A 268 7.92 -0.84 -0.42
N THR A 269 7.36 -1.68 0.46
CA THR A 269 6.71 -1.19 1.67
C THR A 269 7.71 -0.60 2.67
N ARG A 270 8.92 -1.12 2.72
CA ARG A 270 9.97 -0.72 3.67
C ARG A 270 10.67 0.59 3.31
N PHE A 271 11.11 0.77 2.07
CA PHE A 271 11.95 1.94 1.74
C PHE A 271 11.18 3.26 1.75
N SER A 272 9.88 3.21 1.49
CA SER A 272 9.02 4.39 1.50
C SER A 272 8.99 5.06 2.88
N ALA A 273 9.00 4.27 3.96
CA ALA A 273 9.01 4.74 5.36
C ALA A 273 10.40 4.94 5.96
N CYS A 274 11.46 4.56 5.26
CA CYS A 274 12.84 4.56 5.74
C CYS A 274 13.51 5.93 5.68
N ASN A 275 14.31 6.32 6.67
CA ASN A 275 15.00 7.62 6.67
C ASN A 275 16.44 7.58 6.14
N ASN A 276 16.93 6.41 5.71
CA ASN A 276 18.29 6.26 5.17
C ASN A 276 18.42 6.69 3.69
N LEU A 277 17.28 6.93 3.03
CA LEU A 277 17.23 7.47 1.66
C LEU A 277 16.63 8.88 1.68
N SER A 278 17.24 9.79 0.93
CA SER A 278 16.70 11.12 0.65
C SER A 278 15.40 11.03 -0.17
N ALA A 279 14.62 12.11 -0.19
CA ALA A 279 13.39 12.17 -0.97
C ALA A 279 13.61 11.90 -2.47
N GLN A 280 14.73 12.40 -3.02
CA GLN A 280 15.08 12.20 -4.43
C GLN A 280 15.48 10.74 -4.71
N GLU A 281 16.23 10.10 -3.80
CA GLU A 281 16.60 8.68 -3.92
C GLU A 281 15.37 7.77 -3.88
N LYS A 282 14.45 8.01 -2.94
CA LYS A 282 13.16 7.30 -2.89
C LYS A 282 12.35 7.48 -4.16
N GLN A 283 12.31 8.69 -4.72
CA GLN A 283 11.60 8.97 -5.95
C GLN A 283 12.16 8.15 -7.13
N LYS A 284 13.48 8.12 -7.29
CA LYS A 284 14.12 7.35 -8.36
C LYS A 284 13.96 5.84 -8.16
N LEU A 285 14.04 5.35 -6.93
CA LEU A 285 13.79 3.93 -6.62
C LEU A 285 12.35 3.53 -6.95
N HIS A 286 11.36 4.37 -6.58
CA HIS A 286 9.97 4.17 -7.00
C HIS A 286 9.86 4.10 -8.53
N GLN A 287 10.42 5.07 -9.26
CA GLN A 287 10.42 5.06 -10.73
C GLN A 287 11.03 3.78 -11.34
N ALA A 288 12.05 3.19 -10.69
CA ALA A 288 12.62 1.91 -11.12
C ALA A 288 11.66 0.74 -10.89
N TYR A 289 10.90 0.73 -9.78
CA TYR A 289 9.85 -0.25 -9.51
C TYR A 289 8.64 -0.11 -10.44
N ASP A 290 8.43 1.06 -11.05
CA ASP A 290 7.28 1.35 -11.90
C ASP A 290 7.44 0.93 -13.36
N ARG A 291 8.67 0.65 -13.77
CA ARG A 291 8.97 0.21 -15.15
C ARG A 291 9.08 -1.29 -15.22
N ALA A 292 8.86 -1.84 -16.43
CA ALA A 292 9.11 -3.25 -16.69
C ALA A 292 10.53 -3.66 -16.29
N ILE A 293 10.63 -4.67 -15.42
CA ILE A 293 11.90 -5.30 -15.03
C ILE A 293 11.84 -6.77 -15.42
N HIS A 294 12.79 -7.20 -16.26
CA HIS A 294 12.92 -8.60 -16.63
C HIS A 294 13.85 -9.32 -15.67
N HIS A 295 13.35 -10.36 -15.01
CA HIS A 295 14.10 -11.19 -14.08
C HIS A 295 14.67 -12.40 -14.82
N THR A 296 15.98 -12.61 -14.72
CA THR A 296 16.64 -13.79 -15.28
C THR A 296 17.41 -14.54 -14.20
N THR A 297 17.86 -15.75 -14.53
CA THR A 297 18.70 -16.56 -13.64
C THR A 297 20.17 -16.16 -13.77
N ASN A 298 20.83 -15.91 -12.64
CA ASN A 298 22.29 -15.86 -12.55
C ASN A 298 22.80 -17.20 -11.98
N ASN A 299 23.84 -17.76 -12.59
CA ASN A 299 24.47 -19.03 -12.15
C ASN A 299 25.93 -18.84 -11.71
N GLU A 300 26.42 -17.60 -11.62
CA GLU A 300 27.78 -17.32 -11.20
C GLU A 300 27.97 -17.62 -9.71
N ALA A 301 28.97 -18.43 -9.40
CA ALA A 301 29.24 -18.84 -8.04
C ALA A 301 29.59 -17.63 -7.17
N GLY A 302 28.97 -17.57 -6.00
CA GLY A 302 29.19 -16.47 -5.06
C GLY A 302 28.75 -15.13 -5.61
N VAL A 303 27.71 -15.08 -6.46
CA VAL A 303 27.00 -13.84 -6.82
C VAL A 303 25.58 -13.96 -6.33
N ASN A 304 25.10 -12.99 -5.56
CA ASN A 304 23.72 -12.98 -5.06
C ASN A 304 22.75 -12.54 -6.17
N ALA A 305 23.03 -11.40 -6.78
CA ALA A 305 22.27 -10.84 -7.89
C ALA A 305 23.12 -9.81 -8.67
N SER A 306 22.60 -9.37 -9.81
CA SER A 306 23.17 -8.25 -10.56
C SER A 306 22.11 -7.49 -11.34
N ALA A 307 22.34 -6.20 -11.57
CA ALA A 307 21.51 -5.36 -12.41
C ALA A 307 22.36 -4.39 -13.23
N THR A 308 21.89 -4.05 -14.43
CA THR A 308 22.50 -2.98 -15.22
C THR A 308 22.12 -1.64 -14.63
N VAL A 309 23.09 -0.76 -14.42
CA VAL A 309 22.87 0.59 -13.92
C VAL A 309 21.97 1.36 -14.88
N GLY A 310 20.82 1.83 -14.39
CA GLY A 310 19.80 2.48 -15.22
C GLY A 310 18.97 1.54 -16.10
N GLY A 311 19.30 0.24 -16.16
CA GLY A 311 18.69 -0.75 -17.04
C GLY A 311 17.49 -1.50 -16.46
N SER A 312 16.79 -2.26 -17.29
CA SER A 312 15.51 -2.90 -16.93
C SER A 312 15.61 -4.42 -16.72
N GLN A 313 16.77 -4.92 -16.30
CA GLN A 313 17.02 -6.34 -16.09
C GLN A 313 17.68 -6.57 -14.74
N LEU A 314 17.19 -7.59 -14.02
CA LEU A 314 17.70 -8.03 -12.73
C LEU A 314 17.98 -9.53 -12.80
N ASN A 315 19.23 -9.93 -12.63
CA ASN A 315 19.66 -11.32 -12.67
C ASN A 315 19.75 -11.84 -11.24
N VAL A 316 18.97 -12.86 -10.89
CA VAL A 316 18.89 -13.40 -9.52
C VAL A 316 19.58 -14.75 -9.46
N ASN A 317 20.50 -14.94 -8.52
CA ASN A 317 21.06 -16.26 -8.26
C ASN A 317 20.22 -17.01 -7.22
N PHE A 318 19.28 -17.82 -7.70
CA PHE A 318 18.41 -18.61 -6.82
C PHE A 318 19.16 -19.69 -6.03
N GLY A 319 20.35 -20.13 -6.48
CA GLY A 319 21.17 -21.10 -5.76
C GLY A 319 21.95 -20.49 -4.59
N VAL A 320 22.33 -19.22 -4.71
CA VAL A 320 23.13 -18.50 -3.70
C VAL A 320 22.26 -17.64 -2.79
N LEU A 321 21.36 -16.83 -3.34
CA LEU A 321 20.60 -15.84 -2.57
C LEU A 321 19.48 -16.46 -1.73
N PHE A 322 18.70 -17.36 -2.30
CA PHE A 322 17.46 -17.84 -1.67
C PHE A 322 17.67 -18.66 -0.38
N PRO A 323 18.75 -19.44 -0.22
CA PRO A 323 19.07 -20.08 1.05
C PRO A 323 19.40 -19.11 2.20
N GLN A 324 19.74 -17.85 1.91
CA GLN A 324 20.15 -16.87 2.93
C GLN A 324 18.97 -16.26 3.71
N GLY A 325 17.73 -16.52 3.26
CA GLY A 325 16.51 -16.14 3.96
C GLY A 325 15.85 -14.87 3.42
N ASP A 326 14.63 -14.61 3.87
CA ASP A 326 13.76 -13.59 3.28
C ASP A 326 14.26 -12.15 3.45
N GLU A 327 15.03 -11.89 4.52
CA GLU A 327 15.62 -10.59 4.78
C GLU A 327 16.71 -10.26 3.77
N GLU A 328 17.65 -11.19 3.57
CA GLU A 328 18.75 -11.06 2.61
C GLU A 328 18.25 -10.96 1.17
N ILE A 329 17.24 -11.76 0.81
CA ILE A 329 16.59 -11.64 -0.50
C ILE A 329 16.04 -10.22 -0.67
N SER A 330 15.37 -9.65 0.33
CA SER A 330 14.81 -8.30 0.22
C SER A 330 15.87 -7.20 0.21
N GLN A 331 16.96 -7.33 0.98
CA GLN A 331 18.12 -6.41 0.96
C GLN A 331 18.82 -6.42 -0.40
N THR A 332 19.17 -7.60 -0.91
CA THR A 332 19.76 -7.75 -2.24
C THR A 332 18.83 -7.19 -3.32
N LEU A 333 17.54 -7.51 -3.31
CA LEU A 333 16.62 -7.02 -4.34
C LEU A 333 16.44 -5.50 -4.31
N ILE A 334 16.39 -4.86 -3.14
CA ILE A 334 16.33 -3.38 -3.08
C ILE A 334 17.65 -2.74 -3.54
N HIS A 335 18.79 -3.34 -3.21
CA HIS A 335 20.10 -2.91 -3.67
C HIS A 335 20.17 -2.91 -5.20
N GLU A 336 19.82 -4.04 -5.84
CA GLU A 336 19.82 -4.13 -7.30
C GLU A 336 18.80 -3.18 -7.95
N MET A 337 17.67 -2.94 -7.30
CA MET A 337 16.71 -1.95 -7.77
C MET A 337 17.22 -0.51 -7.67
N MET A 338 18.17 -0.21 -6.78
CA MET A 338 18.87 1.08 -6.76
C MET A 338 19.84 1.23 -7.93
N HIS A 339 20.48 0.14 -8.37
CA HIS A 339 21.24 0.15 -9.63
C HIS A 339 20.33 0.39 -10.82
N CYS A 340 19.20 -0.31 -10.89
CA CYS A 340 18.13 0.01 -11.84
C CYS A 340 17.77 1.51 -11.80
N ALA A 341 17.63 2.11 -10.62
CA ALA A 341 17.33 3.55 -10.46
C ALA A 341 18.47 4.51 -10.89
N GLY A 342 19.60 3.97 -11.38
CA GLY A 342 20.73 4.72 -11.91
C GLY A 342 21.75 5.12 -10.85
N PHE A 343 21.70 4.52 -9.67
CA PHE A 343 22.71 4.73 -8.64
C PHE A 343 23.84 3.71 -8.74
N THR A 344 25.02 4.14 -8.31
CA THR A 344 26.22 3.31 -8.28
C THR A 344 26.89 3.45 -6.92
N HIS A 345 27.85 2.58 -6.68
CA HIS A 345 28.81 2.70 -5.60
C HIS A 345 30.19 2.28 -6.15
N PRO A 346 31.29 2.68 -5.52
CA PRO A 346 32.62 2.24 -5.91
C PRO A 346 32.82 0.75 -5.58
N LYS A 347 33.95 0.16 -5.99
CA LYS A 347 34.33 -1.16 -5.49
C LYS A 347 34.68 -1.05 -4.00
N ARG A 348 34.21 -2.00 -3.19
CA ARG A 348 34.60 -2.12 -1.78
C ARG A 348 36.11 -2.25 -1.65
N ARG A 349 36.69 -1.51 -0.71
CA ARG A 349 38.08 -1.70 -0.28
C ARG A 349 38.09 -2.63 0.92
N ASP A 350 38.69 -3.80 0.74
CA ASP A 350 38.78 -4.80 1.81
C ASP A 350 39.82 -4.40 2.86
N ALA A 351 39.58 -4.84 4.10
CA ALA A 351 40.52 -4.62 5.19
C ALA A 351 41.86 -5.33 4.90
N PRO A 352 43.01 -4.62 4.97
CA PRO A 352 44.31 -5.28 4.91
C PRO A 352 44.48 -6.28 6.05
N ALA A 353 45.38 -7.25 5.87
CA ALA A 353 45.71 -8.21 6.90
C ALA A 353 46.04 -7.52 8.24
N GLY A 354 45.37 -7.94 9.32
CA GLY A 354 45.52 -7.38 10.66
C GLY A 354 44.64 -6.16 10.96
N GLN A 355 43.85 -5.67 10.01
CA GLN A 355 42.83 -4.62 10.23
C GLN A 355 41.42 -5.22 10.14
N SER A 356 40.44 -4.58 10.80
CA SER A 356 39.04 -5.04 10.76
C SER A 356 38.08 -3.92 11.12
N CYS A 357 36.78 -4.12 10.86
CA CYS A 357 35.74 -3.17 11.24
C CYS A 357 35.51 -3.04 12.75
N ALA A 358 36.18 -3.83 13.59
CA ALA A 358 36.23 -3.59 15.03
C ALA A 358 37.03 -2.31 15.37
N ASN A 359 38.01 -1.95 14.53
CA ASN A 359 38.80 -0.72 14.61
C ASN A 359 38.91 -0.12 13.20
N PRO A 360 37.84 0.51 12.68
CA PRO A 360 37.74 0.90 11.28
C PRO A 360 38.75 1.99 10.91
N ASN A 361 39.34 1.87 9.71
CA ASN A 361 40.17 2.92 9.11
C ASN A 361 39.58 3.31 7.74
N PRO A 362 38.68 4.31 7.69
CA PRO A 362 37.95 4.67 6.47
C PRO A 362 38.86 5.22 5.36
N ALA A 363 40.10 5.61 5.68
CA ALA A 363 41.08 5.99 4.68
C ALA A 363 41.63 4.78 3.89
N VAL A 364 41.52 3.57 4.44
CA VAL A 364 42.18 2.36 3.93
C VAL A 364 41.18 1.32 3.43
N PHE A 365 40.10 1.07 4.18
CA PHE A 365 39.09 0.07 3.85
C PHE A 365 37.68 0.53 4.24
N ASP A 366 36.66 -0.13 3.71
CA ASP A 366 35.25 0.22 3.91
C ASP A 366 34.57 -0.72 4.92
N CYS A 367 33.78 -0.15 5.84
CA CYS A 367 33.08 -0.90 6.88
C CYS A 367 31.55 -0.66 6.90
N PRO A 368 30.76 -1.72 7.06
CA PRO A 368 29.31 -1.61 7.24
C PRO A 368 28.94 -0.58 8.31
N GLY A 369 28.00 0.30 7.99
CA GLY A 369 27.54 1.36 8.90
C GLY A 369 28.49 2.54 9.10
N ASP A 370 29.67 2.57 8.45
CA ASP A 370 30.59 3.71 8.54
C ASP A 370 30.13 4.94 7.74
N ASN A 371 29.11 4.78 6.89
CA ASN A 371 28.61 5.78 5.95
C ASN A 371 29.73 6.40 5.07
N GLY A 372 30.77 5.62 4.81
CA GLY A 372 31.96 5.97 4.05
C GLY A 372 31.73 5.91 2.55
N VAL A 373 32.82 5.88 1.78
CA VAL A 373 32.82 6.01 0.32
C VAL A 373 32.04 4.87 -0.36
N TYR A 374 32.04 3.66 0.23
CA TYR A 374 31.24 2.53 -0.22
C TYR A 374 29.88 2.46 0.48
N TYR A 375 29.84 2.27 1.81
CA TYR A 375 28.62 2.02 2.57
C TYR A 375 27.70 3.23 2.74
N GLY A 376 28.17 4.45 2.44
CA GLY A 376 27.33 5.66 2.42
C GLY A 376 26.58 5.89 1.10
N THR A 377 26.75 5.00 0.12
CA THR A 377 26.12 5.15 -1.19
C THR A 377 24.64 4.74 -1.17
N PRO A 378 23.82 5.22 -2.12
CA PRO A 378 22.38 4.97 -2.12
C PRO A 378 21.99 3.47 -2.16
N PRO A 379 22.60 2.59 -2.98
CA PRO A 379 22.25 1.17 -2.97
C PRO A 379 22.43 0.52 -1.59
N LEU A 380 23.58 0.75 -0.97
CA LEU A 380 23.90 0.20 0.35
C LEU A 380 23.05 0.86 1.46
N ARG A 381 22.74 2.16 1.36
CA ARG A 381 21.83 2.80 2.32
C ARG A 381 20.40 2.27 2.24
N ALA A 382 19.97 1.77 1.08
CA ALA A 382 18.62 1.23 0.89
C ALA A 382 18.42 -0.10 1.65
N GLU A 383 19.47 -0.88 1.86
CA GLU A 383 19.41 -2.13 2.64
C GLU A 383 18.99 -1.90 4.09
N PHE A 384 19.45 -0.81 4.71
CA PHE A 384 19.01 -0.41 6.06
C PHE A 384 17.49 -0.28 6.17
N CYS A 385 16.81 0.00 5.07
CA CYS A 385 15.36 0.12 5.06
C CYS A 385 14.65 -1.21 5.32
N ILE A 386 15.31 -2.34 5.03
CA ILE A 386 14.74 -3.68 5.14
C ILE A 386 14.86 -4.20 6.57
N ALA A 387 16.06 -4.16 7.13
CA ALA A 387 16.39 -4.83 8.40
C ALA A 387 16.94 -3.89 9.49
N GLY A 388 17.19 -2.62 9.17
CA GLY A 388 17.87 -1.69 10.08
C GLY A 388 19.38 -1.87 10.13
N ASP A 389 19.92 -2.82 9.37
CA ASP A 389 21.34 -2.97 9.04
C ASP A 389 21.53 -3.13 7.52
N GLN A 390 22.77 -2.94 7.06
CA GLN A 390 23.21 -3.28 5.71
C GLN A 390 23.37 -4.79 5.60
N SER A 391 23.25 -5.36 4.39
CA SER A 391 23.63 -6.75 4.17
C SER A 391 25.12 -6.84 4.50
N ASP A 392 25.37 -7.31 5.70
CA ASP A 392 26.67 -7.60 6.24
C ASP A 392 26.47 -8.86 7.05
N VAL A 393 26.62 -9.97 6.34
CA VAL A 393 26.47 -11.33 6.89
C VAL A 393 27.29 -11.50 8.18
N LEU A 394 28.31 -10.67 8.42
CA LEU A 394 29.18 -10.63 9.61
C LEU A 394 28.48 -10.50 10.98
N ARG A 395 27.30 -9.87 11.11
CA ARG A 395 26.59 -9.92 12.40
C ARG A 395 25.89 -11.26 12.66
N ARG A 396 25.56 -12.01 11.60
CA ARG A 396 24.95 -13.35 11.67
C ARG A 396 25.98 -14.48 11.59
N LEU A 397 27.17 -14.22 11.03
CA LEU A 397 28.33 -15.09 10.99
C LEU A 397 29.51 -14.38 11.66
N ARG A 398 29.65 -14.48 12.99
CA ARG A 398 30.91 -14.17 13.70
C ARG A 398 32.13 -15.02 13.24
N ASN A 399 32.08 -15.65 12.07
CA ASN A 399 33.16 -16.40 11.41
C ASN A 399 33.48 -15.96 9.95
N LYS A 400 32.92 -14.89 9.36
CA LYS A 400 33.22 -14.56 7.93
C LYS A 400 33.45 -13.08 7.64
N SER A 401 34.63 -12.55 7.97
CA SER A 401 34.96 -11.13 7.75
C SER A 401 35.78 -10.84 6.50
N ALA A 402 35.47 -11.44 5.34
CA ALA A 402 36.31 -11.27 4.14
C ALA A 402 35.61 -11.21 2.78
N ASP A 403 34.28 -11.33 2.69
CA ASP A 403 33.73 -12.08 1.54
C ASP A 403 32.66 -11.38 0.69
N GLU A 404 32.47 -10.06 0.78
CA GLU A 404 31.52 -9.35 -0.09
C GLU A 404 32.18 -8.25 -0.91
N SER A 405 32.05 -8.32 -2.24
CA SER A 405 32.52 -7.26 -3.14
C SER A 405 31.49 -7.02 -4.23
N CYS A 406 31.20 -5.77 -4.55
CA CYS A 406 30.40 -5.44 -5.72
C CYS A 406 31.25 -4.77 -6.80
N MET A 407 31.09 -5.23 -8.03
CA MET A 407 31.84 -4.78 -9.20
C MET A 407 30.89 -4.29 -10.29
N ILE A 408 31.20 -3.14 -10.88
CA ILE A 408 30.54 -2.66 -12.09
C ILE A 408 31.46 -2.95 -13.27
N ASP A 409 31.00 -3.74 -14.24
CA ASP A 409 31.78 -4.06 -15.43
C ASP A 409 31.73 -2.93 -16.50
N GLU A 410 32.49 -3.10 -17.58
CA GLU A 410 32.54 -2.15 -18.71
C GLU A 410 31.19 -1.95 -19.40
N LYS A 411 30.22 -2.85 -19.16
CA LYS A 411 28.86 -2.80 -19.70
C LYS A 411 27.87 -2.16 -18.71
N GLY A 412 28.35 -1.69 -17.56
CA GLY A 412 27.53 -1.09 -16.53
C GLY A 412 26.69 -2.09 -15.73
N VAL A 413 27.07 -3.38 -15.72
CA VAL A 413 26.43 -4.40 -14.88
C VAL A 413 27.07 -4.36 -13.50
N ALA A 414 26.29 -3.97 -12.49
CA ALA A 414 26.67 -4.05 -11.09
C ALA A 414 26.37 -5.46 -10.56
N THR A 415 27.34 -6.10 -9.93
CA THR A 415 27.25 -7.50 -9.48
C THR A 415 27.70 -7.64 -8.04
N LEU A 416 26.82 -8.14 -7.16
CA LEU A 416 27.13 -8.37 -5.75
C LEU A 416 27.68 -9.79 -5.54
N HIS A 417 28.95 -9.90 -5.14
CA HIS A 417 29.60 -11.17 -4.84
C HIS A 417 29.58 -11.49 -3.33
N THR A 418 29.39 -12.76 -2.97
CA THR A 418 29.54 -13.38 -1.66
C THR A 418 30.46 -14.60 -1.74
N THR A 419 31.60 -14.62 -1.05
CA THR A 419 32.40 -15.84 -0.90
C THR A 419 31.83 -16.69 0.24
N ALA A 420 31.34 -17.88 -0.11
CA ALA A 420 31.07 -18.88 0.90
C ALA A 420 32.40 -19.48 1.36
N SER A 421 32.95 -19.12 2.52
CA SER A 421 33.91 -20.03 3.16
C SER A 421 33.20 -21.39 3.37
N PRO A 422 33.88 -22.51 3.04
CA PRO A 422 33.32 -23.86 3.05
C PRO A 422 32.82 -24.31 4.44
#